data_AF-A0A2E6I2S7-F1
#
_entry.id   AF-A0A2E6I2S7-F1
#
_cell.length_a   1.000
_cell.length_b   1.000
_cell.length_c   1.000
_cell.angle_alpha   90.00
_cell.angle_beta   90.00
_cell.angle_gamma   90.00
#
_symmetry.space_group_name_H-M   'P 1'
#
loop_
_entity.id
_entity.type
_entity.pdbx_description
1 polymer ?
#
loop_
_entity_poly.entity_id
_entity_poly.type
_entity_poly.pdbx_seq_one_letter_code
_entity_poly.pdbx_strand_id
1 'polypeptide(L)'
;MRKIGGIGAVLEGLITSEAYQTHVSRTLLVGPLTPDDGEDRLQQVGSVDFSSRSGVRASPYSRIMARVSSDCDVDVVHGWRNLGHLQVEVLLVSPVASGGRHDVALKHQLYDAYGLESDRYEGEPDYDLYMGIARLHWRSSIAL
;
A
#
# COMPACT_ATOMS: atom_id res chain seq x y z
N MET A 1 3.78 15.27 -13.00
CA MET A 1 3.63 15.19 -11.53
C MET A 1 2.15 15.18 -11.17
N ARG A 2 1.55 14.01 -10.91
CA ARG A 2 0.23 13.98 -10.27
C ARG A 2 0.46 13.75 -8.77
N LYS A 3 0.65 14.87 -8.03
CA LYS A 3 0.53 14.91 -6.57
C LYS A 3 -0.91 14.50 -6.28
N ILE A 4 -1.15 13.25 -5.89
CA ILE A 4 -2.43 12.90 -5.27
C ILE A 4 -2.52 13.80 -4.03
N GLY A 5 -3.50 14.70 -4.04
CA GLY A 5 -3.43 16.04 -3.46
C GLY A 5 -3.16 16.13 -1.96
N GLY A 6 -2.72 17.30 -1.50
CA GLY A 6 -2.70 17.78 -0.11
C GLY A 6 -1.94 16.91 0.91
N ILE A 7 -2.45 15.71 1.17
CA ILE A 7 -1.99 14.73 2.16
C ILE A 7 -0.50 14.42 2.00
N GLY A 8 0.00 14.22 0.77
CA GLY A 8 1.42 13.95 0.57
C GLY A 8 2.33 15.09 1.04
N ALA A 9 1.92 16.34 0.85
CA ALA A 9 2.64 17.51 1.33
C ALA A 9 2.48 17.71 2.84
N VAL A 10 1.31 17.37 3.40
CA VAL A 10 1.06 17.41 4.84
C VAL A 10 1.93 16.38 5.57
N LEU A 11 1.98 15.13 5.08
CA LEU A 11 2.82 14.07 5.66
C LEU A 11 4.30 14.45 5.60
N GLU A 12 4.75 15.00 4.47
CA GLU A 12 6.12 15.50 4.34
C GLU A 12 6.42 16.62 5.35
N GLY A 13 5.51 17.59 5.50
CA GLY A 13 5.67 18.66 6.49
C GLY A 13 5.66 18.16 7.94
N LEU A 14 4.82 17.17 8.24
CA LEU A 14 4.75 16.56 9.57
C LEU A 14 6.06 15.84 9.91
N ILE A 15 6.53 14.96 9.01
CA ILE A 15 7.72 14.12 9.22
C ILE A 15 8.98 14.96 9.33
N THR A 16 9.05 16.06 8.56
CA THR A 16 10.20 16.97 8.58
C THR A 16 10.18 17.96 9.75
N SER A 17 9.09 18.06 10.51
CA SER A 17 9.00 18.95 11.66
C SER A 17 9.88 18.48 12.83
N GLU A 18 10.52 19.43 13.52
CA GLU A 18 11.35 19.15 14.68
C GLU A 18 10.55 18.42 15.79
N ALA A 19 9.35 18.92 16.09
CA ALA A 19 8.48 18.34 17.11
C ALA A 19 8.20 16.87 16.85
N TYR A 20 7.97 16.47 15.60
CA TYR A 20 7.75 15.08 15.25
C TYR A 20 9.02 14.25 15.41
N GLN A 21 10.17 14.74 14.92
CA GLN A 21 11.45 14.05 15.02
C GLN A 21 11.91 13.85 16.47
N THR A 22 11.60 14.78 17.38
CA THR A 22 11.93 14.64 18.81
C THR A 22 11.13 13.54 19.50
N HIS A 23 9.90 13.26 19.05
CA HIS A 23 8.98 12.36 19.76
C HIS A 23 8.76 11.02 19.06
N VAL A 24 9.08 10.91 17.77
CA VAL A 24 8.83 9.72 16.96
C VAL A 24 10.16 9.10 16.51
N SER A 25 10.49 7.93 17.05
CA SER A 25 11.76 7.25 16.78
C SER A 25 11.79 6.50 15.44
N ARG A 26 10.64 6.11 14.90
CA ARG A 26 10.54 5.39 13.63
C ARG A 26 9.25 5.75 12.91
N THR A 27 9.35 5.98 11.60
CA THR A 27 8.20 6.24 10.73
C THR A 27 8.21 5.27 9.57
N LEU A 28 7.10 4.56 9.39
CA LEU A 28 6.83 3.69 8.24
C LEU A 28 5.60 4.22 7.51
N LEU A 29 5.79 4.65 6.26
CA LEU A 29 4.69 5.06 5.39
C LEU A 29 4.15 3.85 4.65
N VAL A 30 2.90 3.50 4.93
CA VAL A 30 2.20 2.41 4.25
C VAL A 30 1.26 2.99 3.21
N GLY A 31 1.33 2.50 1.98
CA GLY A 31 0.49 2.96 0.88
C GLY A 31 0.16 1.87 -0.12
N PRO A 32 -0.79 2.13 -1.03
CA PRO A 32 -1.10 1.20 -2.09
C PRO A 32 0.02 1.15 -3.14
N LEU A 33 0.33 -0.05 -3.60
CA LEU A 33 1.17 -0.27 -4.78
C LEU A 33 0.29 -0.15 -6.02
N THR A 34 0.45 0.96 -6.75
CA THR A 34 -0.26 1.17 -8.02
C THR A 34 0.38 0.35 -9.14
N PRO A 35 -0.41 -0.25 -10.06
CA PRO A 35 0.11 -1.10 -11.14
C PRO A 35 1.12 -0.42 -12.06
N ASP A 36 0.95 0.88 -12.29
CA ASP A 36 1.63 1.59 -13.38
C ASP A 36 3.02 2.12 -13.00
N ASP A 37 3.29 2.39 -11.72
CA ASP A 37 4.53 3.12 -11.36
C ASP A 37 4.94 3.12 -9.87
N GLY A 38 4.31 2.36 -8.98
CA GLY A 38 4.60 2.47 -7.54
C GLY A 38 6.05 2.16 -7.15
N GLU A 39 6.62 1.07 -7.69
CA GLU A 39 8.02 0.68 -7.45
C GLU A 39 9.00 1.65 -8.13
N ASP A 40 8.79 1.95 -9.41
CA ASP A 40 9.65 2.84 -10.20
C ASP A 40 9.68 4.26 -9.60
N ARG A 41 8.54 4.77 -9.14
CA ARG A 41 8.49 6.05 -8.44
C ARG A 41 9.29 6.03 -7.16
N LEU A 42 9.19 4.96 -6.36
CA LEU A 42 9.97 4.85 -5.13
C LEU A 42 11.48 4.81 -5.43
N GLN A 43 11.90 4.10 -6.48
CA GLN A 43 13.28 4.10 -6.93
C GLN A 43 13.75 5.48 -7.42
N GLN A 44 12.88 6.30 -8.03
CA GLN A 44 13.22 7.66 -8.46
C GLN A 44 13.44 8.64 -7.30
N VAL A 45 12.72 8.46 -6.18
CA VAL A 45 12.78 9.37 -5.02
C VAL A 45 13.51 8.76 -3.82
N GLY A 46 14.21 7.64 -4.00
CA GLY A 46 14.83 6.91 -2.91
C GLY A 46 15.42 5.58 -3.36
N SER A 47 15.09 4.48 -2.69
CA SER A 47 15.60 3.15 -2.98
C SER A 47 14.58 2.05 -2.66
N VAL A 48 14.74 0.91 -3.32
CA VAL A 48 13.96 -0.32 -3.06
C VAL A 48 14.94 -1.40 -2.64
N ASP A 49 14.71 -1.99 -1.48
CA ASP A 49 15.53 -3.10 -0.94
C ASP A 49 14.73 -4.42 -0.86
N PHE A 50 13.43 -4.40 -1.14
CA PHE A 50 12.63 -5.60 -1.33
C PHE A 50 11.47 -5.35 -2.29
N SER A 51 11.20 -6.33 -3.17
CA SER A 51 10.02 -6.33 -4.04
C SER A 51 9.61 -7.76 -4.36
N SER A 52 8.35 -8.12 -4.09
CA SER A 52 7.77 -9.39 -4.54
C SER A 52 7.68 -9.47 -6.07
N ARG A 53 7.49 -8.33 -6.74
CA ARG A 53 7.28 -8.21 -8.19
C ARG A 53 8.57 -8.41 -8.98
N SER A 54 9.60 -7.65 -8.63
CA SER A 54 10.89 -7.67 -9.32
C SER A 54 11.90 -8.65 -8.70
N GLY A 55 11.52 -9.30 -7.59
CA GLY A 55 12.33 -10.34 -6.94
C GLY A 55 13.46 -9.80 -6.06
N VAL A 56 13.48 -8.51 -5.74
CA VAL A 56 14.50 -7.89 -4.87
C VAL A 56 14.38 -8.43 -3.44
N ARG A 57 15.52 -8.79 -2.82
CA ARG A 57 15.61 -9.43 -1.48
C ARG A 57 16.79 -8.91 -0.64
N ALA A 58 17.10 -7.62 -0.72
CA ALA A 58 18.19 -6.99 0.04
C ALA A 58 17.80 -6.56 1.47
N SER A 59 16.49 -6.44 1.75
CA SER A 59 15.97 -6.04 3.06
C SER A 59 16.21 -7.13 4.12
N PRO A 60 16.53 -6.77 5.38
CA PRO A 60 16.57 -7.73 6.49
C PRO A 60 15.20 -8.38 6.75
N TYR A 61 14.11 -7.74 6.33
CA TYR A 61 12.75 -8.27 6.51
C TYR A 61 12.26 -9.12 5.32
N SER A 62 13.14 -9.40 4.34
CA SER A 62 12.78 -10.08 3.09
C SER A 62 12.03 -11.40 3.30
N ARG A 63 12.42 -12.20 4.30
CA ARG A 63 11.76 -13.49 4.59
C ARG A 63 10.32 -13.30 5.06
N ILE A 64 10.10 -12.35 5.98
CA ILE A 64 8.76 -12.09 6.53
C ILE A 64 7.87 -11.47 5.46
N MET A 65 8.39 -10.50 4.69
CA MET A 65 7.63 -9.87 3.61
C MET A 65 7.29 -10.84 2.47
N ALA A 66 8.20 -11.74 2.11
CA ALA A 66 7.91 -12.79 1.13
C ALA A 66 6.81 -13.74 1.63
N ARG A 67 6.81 -14.08 2.93
CA ARG A 67 5.75 -14.88 3.54
C ARG A 67 4.42 -14.14 3.51
N VAL A 68 4.37 -12.87 3.92
CA VAL A 68 3.14 -12.06 3.88
C VAL A 68 2.60 -11.95 2.46
N SER A 69 3.47 -11.67 1.48
CA SER A 69 3.10 -11.61 0.07
C SER A 69 2.44 -12.92 -0.40
N SER A 70 3.01 -14.08 -0.01
CA SER A 70 2.46 -15.40 -0.34
C SER A 70 1.17 -15.73 0.41
N ASP A 71 1.13 -15.52 1.73
CA ASP A 71 -0.01 -15.89 2.60
C ASP A 71 -1.24 -15.03 2.30
N CYS A 72 -1.02 -13.76 1.94
CA CYS A 72 -2.09 -12.80 1.63
C CYS A 72 -2.40 -12.70 0.13
N ASP A 73 -1.59 -13.30 -0.74
CA ASP A 73 -1.69 -13.19 -2.21
C ASP A 73 -1.67 -11.72 -2.67
N VAL A 74 -0.67 -10.98 -2.21
CA VAL A 74 -0.47 -9.55 -2.54
C VAL A 74 0.98 -9.30 -2.96
N ASP A 75 1.17 -8.29 -3.80
CA ASP A 75 2.49 -7.75 -4.05
C ASP A 75 2.91 -6.81 -2.92
N VAL A 76 4.18 -6.87 -2.56
CA VAL A 76 4.78 -6.03 -1.52
C VAL A 76 6.09 -5.45 -2.04
N VAL A 77 6.24 -4.14 -1.92
CA VAL A 77 7.48 -3.41 -2.20
C VAL A 77 7.86 -2.64 -0.94
N HIS A 78 9.11 -2.79 -0.52
CA HIS A 78 9.65 -2.09 0.63
C HIS A 78 10.93 -1.36 0.24
N GLY A 79 11.11 -0.20 0.83
CA GLY A 79 12.29 0.62 0.60
C GLY A 79 12.23 1.92 1.38
N TRP A 80 12.92 2.90 0.83
CA TRP A 80 13.20 4.14 1.51
C TRP A 80 12.94 5.31 0.58
N ARG A 81 12.33 6.38 1.09
CA ARG A 81 12.08 7.62 0.35
C ARG A 81 12.87 8.76 0.98
N ASN A 82 13.52 9.56 0.15
CA ASN A 82 14.23 10.75 0.58
C ASN A 82 13.24 11.93 0.72
N LEU A 83 13.29 12.61 1.87
CA LEU A 83 12.54 13.82 2.20
C LEU A 83 13.53 14.90 2.64
N GLY A 84 14.15 15.58 1.67
CA GLY A 84 15.22 16.54 1.94
C GLY A 84 16.46 15.84 2.52
N HIS A 85 16.77 16.12 3.78
CA HIS A 85 17.89 15.51 4.51
C HIS A 85 17.50 14.25 5.29
N LEU A 86 16.21 13.90 5.30
CA LEU A 86 15.69 12.72 5.99
C LEU A 86 15.42 11.59 5.01
N GLN A 87 15.44 10.37 5.52
CA GLN A 87 15.02 9.19 4.80
C GLN A 87 13.91 8.50 5.61
N VAL A 88 12.79 8.20 4.96
CA VAL A 88 11.63 7.56 5.58
C VAL A 88 11.39 6.19 4.98
N GLU A 89 11.04 5.24 5.83
CA GLU A 89 10.72 3.87 5.42
C GLU A 89 9.35 3.85 4.72
N VAL A 90 9.25 3.11 3.62
CA VAL A 90 8.03 3.00 2.81
C VAL A 90 7.71 1.54 2.54
N LEU A 91 6.45 1.18 2.75
CA LEU A 91 5.88 -0.12 2.41
C LEU A 91 4.69 0.08 1.48
N LEU A 92 4.80 -0.41 0.25
CA LEU A 92 3.74 -0.41 -0.73
C LEU A 92 3.15 -1.82 -0.84
N VAL A 93 1.83 -1.93 -0.78
CA VAL A 93 1.11 -3.21 -0.86
C VAL A 93 0.08 -3.15 -1.97
N SER A 94 0.02 -4.16 -2.85
CA SER A 94 -1.01 -4.16 -3.89
C SER A 94 -2.39 -4.33 -3.26
N PRO A 95 -3.36 -3.49 -3.64
CA PRO A 95 -4.72 -3.61 -3.14
C PRO A 95 -5.42 -4.84 -3.74
N VAL A 96 -5.10 -5.21 -4.98
CA VAL A 96 -5.71 -6.34 -5.66
C VAL A 96 -4.77 -7.55 -5.59
N ALA A 97 -5.37 -8.73 -5.45
CA ALA A 97 -4.66 -10.00 -5.58
C ALA A 97 -4.02 -10.12 -6.97
N SER A 98 -2.93 -10.88 -7.06
CA SER A 98 -2.21 -11.17 -8.29
C SER A 98 -3.12 -11.91 -9.29
N GLY A 99 -3.92 -11.19 -10.06
CA GLY A 99 -4.95 -11.76 -10.94
C GLY A 99 -6.23 -10.95 -11.14
N GLY A 100 -6.39 -9.81 -10.46
CA GLY A 100 -7.38 -8.80 -10.85
C GLY A 100 -8.86 -9.10 -10.54
N ARG A 101 -9.16 -10.16 -9.78
CA ARG A 101 -10.55 -10.49 -9.40
C ARG A 101 -10.85 -10.07 -7.96
N HIS A 102 -11.72 -9.07 -7.79
CA HIS A 102 -12.32 -8.77 -6.49
C HIS A 102 -13.25 -9.89 -6.03
N ASP A 103 -13.36 -10.01 -4.72
CA ASP A 103 -14.16 -11.03 -4.06
C ASP A 103 -15.65 -10.74 -4.24
N VAL A 104 -16.35 -11.58 -5.01
CA VAL A 104 -17.80 -11.47 -5.23
C VAL A 104 -18.56 -11.50 -3.90
N ALA A 105 -18.06 -12.23 -2.90
CA ALA A 105 -18.68 -12.30 -1.58
C ALA A 105 -18.60 -10.96 -0.83
N LEU A 106 -17.49 -10.23 -0.94
CA LEU A 106 -17.34 -8.91 -0.33
C LEU A 106 -18.30 -7.90 -0.96
N LYS A 107 -18.45 -7.92 -2.29
CA LYS A 107 -19.40 -7.07 -3.02
C LYS A 107 -20.84 -7.32 -2.54
N HIS A 108 -21.24 -8.58 -2.43
CA HIS A 108 -22.56 -8.96 -1.94
C HIS A 108 -22.80 -8.47 -0.51
N GLN A 109 -21.82 -8.61 0.39
CA GLN A 109 -21.95 -8.17 1.77
C GLN A 109 -22.05 -6.64 1.91
N LEU A 110 -21.30 -5.88 1.10
CA LEU A 110 -21.41 -4.43 1.09
C LEU A 110 -22.77 -3.95 0.55
N TYR A 111 -23.35 -4.70 -0.39
CA TYR A 111 -24.71 -4.46 -0.84
C TYR A 111 -25.74 -4.73 0.27
N ASP A 112 -25.66 -5.88 0.95
CA ASP A 112 -26.60 -6.22 2.03
C ASP A 112 -26.54 -5.24 3.21
N ALA A 113 -25.33 -4.81 3.57
CA ALA A 113 -25.12 -3.95 4.73
C ALA A 113 -25.37 -2.46 4.45
N TYR A 114 -25.03 -1.98 3.24
CA TYR A 114 -24.99 -0.54 2.92
C TYR A 114 -25.68 -0.15 1.61
N GLY A 115 -26.20 -1.12 0.84
CA GLY A 115 -26.82 -0.88 -0.47
C GLY A 115 -25.81 -0.49 -1.56
N LEU A 116 -24.52 -0.84 -1.41
CA LEU A 116 -23.49 -0.46 -2.37
C LEU A 116 -23.58 -1.30 -3.66
N GLU A 117 -24.09 -0.67 -4.72
CA GLU A 117 -24.18 -1.21 -6.08
C GLU A 117 -22.79 -1.25 -6.75
N SER A 118 -22.02 -2.29 -6.45
CA SER A 118 -20.63 -2.46 -6.89
C SER A 118 -20.47 -2.50 -8.42
N ASP A 119 -21.47 -3.01 -9.12
CA ASP A 119 -21.56 -3.13 -10.58
C ASP A 119 -21.41 -1.79 -11.30
N ARG A 120 -21.85 -0.69 -10.67
CA ARG A 120 -21.78 0.66 -11.22
C ARG A 120 -20.38 1.25 -11.25
N TYR A 121 -19.46 0.67 -10.50
CA TYR A 121 -18.09 1.15 -10.31
C TYR A 121 -17.05 0.12 -10.76
N GLU A 122 -17.48 -1.01 -11.33
CA GLU A 122 -16.57 -2.00 -11.87
C GLU A 122 -15.73 -1.42 -13.02
N GLY A 123 -14.40 -1.61 -12.92
CA GLY A 123 -13.45 -1.06 -13.89
C GLY A 123 -12.97 0.35 -13.57
N GLU A 124 -13.50 1.01 -12.53
CA GLU A 124 -12.92 2.26 -12.01
C GLU A 124 -11.68 1.94 -11.14
N PRO A 125 -10.48 2.42 -11.49
CA PRO A 125 -9.24 2.07 -10.77
C PRO A 125 -9.28 2.41 -9.28
N ASP A 126 -9.93 3.52 -8.92
CA ASP A 126 -10.07 3.95 -7.53
C ASP A 126 -11.00 3.01 -6.75
N TYR A 127 -12.09 2.56 -7.38
CA TYR A 127 -13.00 1.59 -6.77
C TYR A 127 -12.29 0.26 -6.51
N ASP A 128 -11.54 -0.21 -7.49
CA ASP A 128 -10.76 -1.44 -7.40
C ASP A 128 -9.70 -1.38 -6.29
N LEU A 129 -9.07 -0.21 -6.14
CA LEU A 129 -8.14 0.10 -5.06
C LEU A 129 -8.82 0.04 -3.69
N TYR A 130 -9.96 0.73 -3.51
CA TYR A 130 -10.67 0.74 -2.23
C TYR A 130 -11.22 -0.64 -1.85
N MET A 131 -11.78 -1.37 -2.81
CA MET A 131 -12.26 -2.74 -2.61
C MET A 131 -11.12 -3.67 -2.21
N GLY A 132 -9.93 -3.49 -2.79
CA GLY A 132 -8.74 -4.21 -2.42
C GLY A 132 -8.29 -3.95 -0.98
N ILE A 133 -8.23 -2.69 -0.58
CA ILE A 133 -7.89 -2.29 0.80
C ILE A 133 -8.92 -2.85 1.79
N ALA A 134 -10.22 -2.76 1.48
CA ALA A 134 -11.29 -3.27 2.35
C ALA A 134 -11.19 -4.79 2.55
N ARG A 135 -10.83 -5.55 1.50
CA ARG A 135 -10.65 -7.00 1.58
C ARG A 135 -9.55 -7.41 2.56
N LEU A 136 -8.43 -6.69 2.57
CA LEU A 136 -7.30 -6.95 3.47
C LEU A 136 -7.71 -6.85 4.94
N HIS A 137 -8.54 -5.86 5.28
CA HIS A 137 -9.08 -5.72 6.64
C HIS A 137 -10.05 -6.87 7.00
N TRP A 138 -10.92 -7.27 6.07
CA TRP A 138 -11.99 -8.23 6.36
C TRP A 138 -11.51 -9.68 6.55
N ARG A 139 -10.52 -10.15 5.78
CA ARG A 139 -9.93 -11.50 5.95
C ARG A 139 -9.30 -11.68 7.33
N SER A 140 -8.82 -10.61 7.96
CA SER A 140 -8.28 -10.64 9.33
C SER A 140 -9.37 -10.79 10.39
N SER A 141 -10.62 -10.39 10.11
CA SER A 141 -11.74 -10.45 11.06
C SER A 141 -12.46 -11.81 11.09
N ILE A 142 -12.35 -12.61 10.02
CA ILE A 142 -12.95 -13.97 9.95
C ILE A 142 -11.97 -15.05 10.43
N ALA A 143 -10.69 -14.72 10.60
CA ALA A 143 -9.65 -15.64 11.05
C ALA A 143 -9.50 -15.72 12.59
N LEU A 144 -10.46 -15.20 13.36
CA LEU A 144 -10.61 -15.33 14.82
C LEU A 144 -11.93 -16.03 15.14
#